data_AF-A0A0E0C583-F1
#
_entry.id   AF-A0A0E0C583-F1
#
_cell.length_a   1.000
_cell.length_b   1.000
_cell.length_c   1.000
_cell.angle_alpha   90.00
_cell.angle_beta   90.00
_cell.angle_gamma   90.00
#
_symmetry.space_group_name_H-M   'P 1'
#
loop_
_entity.id
_entity.type
_entity.pdbx_description
1 polymer ?
#
loop_
_entity_poly.entity_id
_entity_poly.type
_entity_poly.pdbx_seq_one_letter_code
_entity_poly.pdbx_strand_id
1 'polypeptide(L)'
;MDGMDGRMITRRYGMFERMPPWPSDPTPSSRAVVILPTPSRGKGEERRPAAAAYSSGDPIPLIRSLPPPPPQAPIHSAPRALPPMGVTTRLPAPPGGGLQRRAPRGILPASLPVERPARRRLAPGVRAASGIPGPGGSPVPRRTTPASADAAAAAPPSAASSASSAIDFLTLCHRLKTTKRKGWINHSIKGPESIADHMYRMALMALIAGDLPAVDRERCIKIAIVHDIAEAIVGDITPSDGIPKAEKSRREQKALNEMCEVLGGGPIADEIKELWEEYENNSSIEANLVKDFDKVEMILQALEYEKEHGKVLDEFFLSTAGKFQTEIGKSWAAEVNARREQRCGKQK
;
A
#
# COMPACT_ATOMS: atom_id res chain seq x y z
N MET A 1 19.01 -59.44 -39.76
CA MET A 1 18.85 -60.29 -38.56
C MET A 1 19.00 -59.45 -37.31
N ASP A 2 18.02 -58.75 -36.74
CA ASP A 2 16.64 -58.30 -37.04
C ASP A 2 16.11 -57.93 -35.62
N GLY A 3 15.26 -56.95 -35.36
CA GLY A 3 14.69 -55.87 -36.18
C GLY A 3 13.46 -55.28 -35.47
N MET A 4 13.36 -53.94 -35.39
CA MET A 4 12.15 -53.10 -35.17
C MET A 4 11.30 -53.37 -33.89
N ASP A 5 10.49 -52.48 -33.32
CA ASP A 5 9.76 -51.26 -33.73
C ASP A 5 9.62 -50.35 -32.46
N GLY A 6 9.31 -49.05 -32.43
CA GLY A 6 9.03 -48.07 -33.49
C GLY A 6 7.72 -47.28 -33.27
N ARG A 7 7.76 -46.20 -32.47
CA ARG A 7 6.87 -44.99 -32.49
C ARG A 7 7.15 -44.10 -31.26
N MET A 8 7.76 -42.91 -31.38
CA MET A 8 7.17 -41.62 -31.80
C MET A 8 5.85 -41.24 -31.10
N ILE A 9 5.93 -40.30 -30.15
CA ILE A 9 5.16 -39.04 -30.20
C ILE A 9 6.09 -37.90 -29.77
N THR A 10 6.40 -36.98 -30.69
CA THR A 10 6.97 -35.67 -30.37
C THR A 10 5.92 -34.59 -30.59
N ARG A 11 5.82 -33.61 -29.67
CA ARG A 11 5.20 -32.31 -29.97
C ARG A 11 6.11 -31.19 -29.50
N ARG A 12 6.43 -30.30 -30.45
CA ARG A 12 7.23 -29.09 -30.23
C ARG A 12 6.37 -27.98 -29.62
N TYR A 13 6.91 -27.33 -28.61
CA TYR A 13 6.85 -25.87 -28.39
C TYR A 13 8.24 -25.52 -27.83
N GLY A 14 8.92 -24.43 -28.19
CA GLY A 14 8.71 -23.41 -29.22
C GLY A 14 9.93 -22.49 -29.11
N MET A 15 10.63 -22.21 -30.21
CA MET A 15 11.98 -21.65 -30.14
C MET A 15 11.96 -20.17 -29.70
N PHE A 16 12.68 -19.85 -28.61
CA PHE A 16 12.94 -18.46 -28.21
C PHE A 16 14.03 -17.89 -29.13
N GLU A 17 13.63 -17.40 -30.30
CA GLU A 17 14.52 -16.61 -31.15
C GLU A 17 14.64 -15.18 -30.63
N ARG A 18 15.84 -14.61 -30.76
CA ARG A 18 16.21 -13.30 -30.22
C ARG A 18 15.44 -12.19 -30.95
N MET A 19 14.65 -11.41 -30.22
CA MET A 19 14.11 -10.16 -30.75
C MET A 19 15.25 -9.16 -31.05
N PRO A 20 15.18 -8.39 -32.15
CA PRO A 20 16.07 -7.26 -32.38
C PRO A 20 15.77 -6.12 -31.38
N PRO A 21 16.74 -5.22 -31.12
CA PRO A 21 16.52 -4.08 -30.24
C PRO A 21 15.48 -3.11 -30.79
N TRP A 22 14.74 -2.46 -29.89
CA TRP A 22 13.78 -1.41 -30.23
C TRP A 22 14.49 -0.20 -30.88
N PRO A 23 13.90 0.44 -31.91
CA PRO A 23 14.46 1.63 -32.52
C PRO A 23 14.37 2.84 -31.57
N SER A 24 15.45 3.62 -31.51
CA SER A 24 15.55 4.86 -30.73
C SER A 24 14.65 5.98 -31.28
N ASP A 25 14.23 6.90 -30.40
CA ASP A 25 13.38 8.05 -30.74
C ASP A 25 13.93 8.90 -31.91
N PRO A 26 13.07 9.34 -32.86
CA PRO A 26 13.46 10.29 -33.89
C PRO A 26 13.50 11.74 -33.36
N THR A 27 14.55 12.46 -33.72
CA THR A 27 14.69 13.90 -33.45
C THR A 27 13.80 14.76 -34.36
N PRO A 28 13.37 15.96 -33.93
CA PRO A 28 12.41 16.75 -34.68
C PRO A 28 13.09 17.68 -35.70
N SER A 29 13.02 17.35 -37.00
CA SER A 29 13.16 18.35 -38.06
C SER A 29 12.65 17.87 -39.42
N SER A 30 11.48 18.35 -39.85
CA SER A 30 11.32 19.09 -41.12
C SER A 30 9.85 19.35 -41.45
N ARG A 31 9.59 20.49 -42.09
CA ARG A 31 8.25 20.93 -42.55
C ARG A 31 7.70 19.99 -43.63
N ALA A 32 6.43 19.60 -43.50
CA ALA A 32 5.64 19.07 -44.60
C ALA A 32 4.55 20.08 -44.99
N VAL A 33 4.51 20.47 -46.27
CA VAL A 33 3.47 21.34 -46.84
C VAL A 33 2.30 20.46 -47.29
N VAL A 34 1.10 20.74 -46.80
CA VAL A 34 -0.13 20.04 -47.23
C VAL A 34 -0.82 20.84 -48.33
N ILE A 35 -0.99 20.22 -49.49
CA ILE A 35 -1.76 20.77 -50.62
C ILE A 35 -3.18 20.17 -50.56
N LEU A 36 -4.20 21.03 -50.56
CA LEU A 36 -5.61 20.64 -50.57
C LEU A 36 -6.14 20.54 -52.02
N PRO A 37 -6.91 19.49 -52.38
CA PRO A 37 -7.70 19.47 -53.61
C PRO A 37 -9.08 20.14 -53.41
N THR A 38 -9.59 20.75 -54.47
CA THR A 38 -10.91 21.42 -54.53
C THR A 38 -12.06 20.47 -54.92
N PRO A 39 -13.32 20.77 -54.56
CA PRO A 39 -14.47 19.94 -54.92
C PRO A 39 -15.11 20.34 -56.27
N SER A 40 -15.65 19.36 -57.00
CA SER A 40 -16.51 19.58 -58.18
C SER A 40 -17.97 19.20 -57.88
N ARG A 41 -18.91 19.76 -58.67
CA ARG A 41 -20.37 19.64 -58.48
C ARG A 41 -20.95 18.39 -59.14
N GLY A 42 -21.99 17.82 -58.53
CA GLY A 42 -22.99 16.96 -59.18
C GLY A 42 -24.38 17.18 -58.55
N LYS A 43 -25.44 17.28 -59.36
CA LYS A 43 -26.85 17.37 -58.91
C LYS A 43 -27.53 16.00 -58.99
N GLY A 44 -28.52 15.78 -58.12
CA GLY A 44 -29.48 14.67 -58.22
C GLY A 44 -30.56 14.83 -57.14
N GLU A 45 -31.82 14.65 -57.49
CA GLU A 45 -32.98 14.96 -56.65
C GLU A 45 -33.97 13.76 -56.65
N GLU A 46 -34.84 13.73 -55.64
CA GLU A 46 -36.19 13.11 -55.65
C GLU A 46 -36.49 11.81 -54.84
N ARG A 47 -37.42 11.99 -53.88
CA ARG A 47 -38.43 11.09 -53.25
C ARG A 47 -38.08 9.88 -52.33
N ARG A 48 -38.95 9.80 -51.31
CA ARG A 48 -39.20 8.79 -50.26
C ARG A 48 -40.29 7.79 -50.74
N PRO A 49 -40.50 6.57 -50.15
CA PRO A 49 -40.84 6.40 -48.73
C PRO A 49 -40.42 5.12 -47.96
N ALA A 50 -40.46 5.30 -46.62
CA ALA A 50 -40.64 4.36 -45.50
C ALA A 50 -40.39 2.84 -45.63
N ALA A 51 -39.42 2.36 -44.85
CA ALA A 51 -39.49 1.10 -44.09
C ALA A 51 -38.59 1.21 -42.83
N ALA A 52 -38.91 0.48 -41.76
CA ALA A 52 -38.19 0.57 -40.48
C ALA A 52 -37.03 -0.42 -40.37
N ALA A 53 -35.92 0.00 -39.74
CA ALA A 53 -34.87 -0.89 -39.27
C ALA A 53 -34.14 -0.29 -38.05
N TYR A 54 -33.91 -1.11 -37.02
CA TYR A 54 -33.01 -0.82 -35.90
C TYR A 54 -31.55 -0.89 -36.37
N SER A 55 -30.72 0.12 -36.07
CA SER A 55 -29.28 -0.06 -35.72
C SER A 55 -28.59 1.26 -35.33
N SER A 56 -27.73 1.16 -34.31
CA SER A 56 -26.46 1.90 -34.11
C SER A 56 -26.39 3.44 -34.23
N GLY A 57 -25.98 4.08 -33.13
CA GLY A 57 -24.85 5.01 -33.19
C GLY A 57 -25.11 6.49 -32.87
N ASP A 58 -25.71 6.82 -31.73
CA ASP A 58 -25.60 8.19 -31.19
C ASP A 58 -24.21 8.40 -30.55
N PRO A 59 -23.44 9.44 -30.94
CA PRO A 59 -22.15 9.73 -30.32
C PRO A 59 -22.33 10.38 -28.94
N ILE A 60 -21.57 9.88 -27.96
CA ILE A 60 -21.48 10.46 -26.61
C ILE A 60 -21.05 11.93 -26.71
N PRO A 61 -21.70 12.87 -26.00
CA PRO A 61 -21.32 14.27 -26.02
C PRO A 61 -19.90 14.45 -25.45
N LEU A 62 -19.01 15.03 -26.26
CA LEU A 62 -17.63 15.29 -25.92
C LEU A 62 -17.56 16.19 -24.67
N ILE A 63 -17.02 15.67 -23.57
CA ILE A 63 -16.76 16.45 -22.35
C ILE A 63 -15.86 17.62 -22.72
N ARG A 64 -16.35 18.85 -22.54
CA ARG A 64 -15.55 20.06 -22.75
C ARG A 64 -14.38 20.06 -21.76
N SER A 65 -13.16 20.00 -22.28
CA SER A 65 -11.94 20.17 -21.50
C SER A 65 -12.01 21.44 -20.66
N LEU A 66 -11.84 21.29 -19.34
CA LEU A 66 -11.70 22.45 -18.44
C LEU A 66 -10.39 23.19 -18.77
N PRO A 67 -10.38 24.53 -18.74
CA PRO A 67 -9.17 25.31 -18.98
C PRO A 67 -8.13 25.06 -17.88
N PRO A 68 -6.82 25.10 -18.20
CA PRO A 68 -5.76 24.95 -17.20
C PRO A 68 -5.79 26.11 -16.18
N PRO A 69 -5.35 25.87 -14.93
CA PRO A 69 -5.28 26.92 -13.92
C PRO A 69 -4.28 28.03 -14.31
N PRO A 70 -4.52 29.28 -13.87
CA PRO A 70 -3.63 30.40 -14.20
C PRO A 70 -2.25 30.24 -13.55
N PRO A 71 -1.17 30.74 -14.18
CA PRO A 71 0.18 30.70 -13.62
C PRO A 71 0.28 31.55 -12.35
N GLN A 72 0.91 31.00 -11.31
CA GLN A 72 1.15 31.72 -10.06
C GLN A 72 2.25 32.78 -10.26
N ALA A 73 2.04 33.98 -9.72
CA ALA A 73 2.98 35.09 -9.84
C ALA A 73 4.26 34.85 -9.00
N PRO A 74 5.44 35.29 -9.47
CA PRO A 74 6.69 35.08 -8.75
C PRO A 74 6.75 35.92 -7.46
N ILE A 75 7.00 35.25 -6.34
CA ILE A 75 7.15 35.89 -5.03
C ILE A 75 8.57 36.49 -4.92
N HIS A 76 8.70 37.80 -5.13
CA HIS A 76 9.98 38.49 -4.92
C HIS A 76 10.28 38.64 -3.42
N SER A 77 11.20 37.83 -2.91
CA SER A 77 11.75 37.94 -1.55
C SER A 77 12.88 38.97 -1.48
N ALA A 78 12.56 40.20 -1.07
CA ALA A 78 13.56 41.19 -0.69
C ALA A 78 13.92 41.05 0.81
N PRO A 79 15.21 41.02 1.21
CA PRO A 79 15.59 40.91 2.61
C PRO A 79 15.43 42.25 3.34
N ARG A 80 14.66 42.25 4.43
CA ARG A 80 14.51 43.42 5.32
C ARG A 80 15.61 43.42 6.37
N ALA A 81 16.50 44.42 6.32
CA ALA A 81 17.57 44.59 7.31
C ALA A 81 17.02 44.98 8.70
N LEU A 82 17.68 44.50 9.75
CA LEU A 82 17.48 44.93 11.14
C LEU A 82 18.67 45.83 11.58
N PRO A 83 18.44 46.88 12.39
CA PRO A 83 19.50 47.76 12.85
C PRO A 83 20.29 47.16 14.04
N PRO A 84 21.56 47.54 14.24
CA PRO A 84 22.37 47.08 15.36
C PRO A 84 22.13 47.91 16.62
N MET A 85 22.09 47.26 17.78
CA MET A 85 22.24 47.92 19.07
C MET A 85 23.19 47.08 19.94
N GLY A 86 24.32 47.64 20.31
CA GLY A 86 25.23 47.07 21.30
C GLY A 86 25.55 48.10 22.37
N VAL A 87 25.45 47.71 23.64
CA VAL A 87 26.12 48.39 24.76
C VAL A 87 26.61 47.34 25.75
N THR A 88 27.84 47.54 26.22
CA THR A 88 28.59 46.73 27.18
C THR A 88 28.10 46.90 28.62
N THR A 89 28.15 45.85 29.45
CA THR A 89 28.52 46.00 30.87
C THR A 89 29.15 44.72 31.45
N ARG A 90 29.85 44.85 32.59
CA ARG A 90 30.80 43.87 33.14
C ARG A 90 30.19 42.87 34.16
N LEU A 91 30.94 41.78 34.36
CA LEU A 91 30.83 40.77 35.43
C LEU A 91 30.82 41.37 36.87
N PRO A 92 30.38 40.57 37.86
CA PRO A 92 31.38 39.91 38.71
C PRO A 92 31.17 38.38 38.92
N ALA A 93 32.19 37.73 39.47
CA ALA A 93 32.29 36.32 39.92
C ALA A 93 33.05 36.31 41.29
N PRO A 94 33.48 35.17 41.90
CA PRO A 94 33.15 33.75 41.73
C PRO A 94 32.34 33.28 42.99
N PRO A 95 32.64 32.24 43.83
CA PRO A 95 33.57 31.08 43.79
C PRO A 95 33.06 29.92 42.89
N GLY A 96 33.65 28.71 42.83
CA GLY A 96 34.93 28.23 43.37
C GLY A 96 34.83 26.94 44.20
N GLY A 97 34.90 25.76 43.56
CA GLY A 97 34.90 24.46 44.25
C GLY A 97 35.09 23.29 43.29
N GLY A 98 36.30 22.75 43.20
CA GLY A 98 36.62 21.61 42.31
C GLY A 98 36.64 20.28 43.05
N LEU A 99 36.34 19.19 42.33
CA LEU A 99 36.71 17.82 42.73
C LEU A 99 36.72 16.90 41.50
N GLN A 100 37.92 16.57 41.02
CA GLN A 100 38.12 15.45 40.10
C GLN A 100 37.91 14.13 40.87
N ARG A 101 37.10 13.20 40.35
CA ARG A 101 37.28 11.76 40.64
C ARG A 101 37.09 10.90 39.40
N ARG A 102 37.93 9.86 39.34
CA ARG A 102 38.15 8.94 38.21
C ARG A 102 36.98 7.99 37.96
N ALA A 103 36.87 7.52 36.71
CA ALA A 103 36.18 6.29 36.39
C ALA A 103 36.93 5.04 36.91
N PRO A 104 36.23 3.95 37.29
CA PRO A 104 36.83 2.63 37.43
C PRO A 104 36.79 1.84 36.12
N ARG A 105 37.79 0.96 35.92
CA ARG A 105 37.79 -0.07 34.86
C ARG A 105 36.85 -1.22 35.26
N GLY A 106 36.35 -1.95 34.26
CA GLY A 106 35.27 -2.92 34.41
C GLY A 106 35.66 -4.28 34.99
N ILE A 107 34.62 -5.08 35.24
CA ILE A 107 34.68 -6.51 35.56
C ILE A 107 33.55 -7.18 34.75
N LEU A 108 33.89 -8.20 33.96
CA LEU A 108 32.92 -9.11 33.34
C LEU A 108 32.46 -10.15 34.38
N PRO A 109 31.21 -10.62 34.30
CA PRO A 109 30.93 -12.00 34.67
C PRO A 109 30.34 -12.82 33.51
N ALA A 110 30.75 -14.09 33.53
CA ALA A 110 30.46 -15.18 32.62
C ALA A 110 29.00 -15.35 32.16
N SER A 111 28.87 -15.90 30.96
CA SER A 111 27.67 -16.51 30.39
C SER A 111 27.03 -17.54 31.34
N LEU A 112 25.70 -17.51 31.45
CA LEU A 112 24.92 -18.61 32.03
C LEU A 112 24.28 -19.46 30.91
N PRO A 113 24.16 -20.79 31.08
CA PRO A 113 23.74 -21.69 30.02
C PRO A 113 22.23 -21.68 29.77
N VAL A 114 21.87 -21.92 28.51
CA VAL A 114 20.48 -22.15 28.07
C VAL A 114 20.06 -23.57 28.45
N GLU A 115 19.18 -23.71 29.44
CA GLU A 115 18.47 -24.97 29.67
C GLU A 115 17.33 -25.15 28.64
N ARG A 116 17.34 -26.32 27.98
CA ARG A 116 16.22 -26.78 27.12
C ARG A 116 15.43 -27.83 27.90
N PRO A 117 14.12 -27.66 28.16
CA PRO A 117 13.30 -28.77 28.64
C PRO A 117 13.15 -29.82 27.53
N ALA A 118 13.39 -31.09 27.90
CA ALA A 118 13.51 -32.19 26.96
C ALA A 118 12.16 -32.62 26.33
N ARG A 119 12.23 -33.12 25.09
CA ARG A 119 11.13 -33.85 24.46
C ARG A 119 10.80 -35.11 25.27
N ARG A 120 9.57 -35.26 25.76
CA ARG A 120 9.04 -36.54 26.25
C ARG A 120 8.21 -37.20 25.15
N ARG A 121 8.55 -38.43 24.75
CA ARG A 121 7.84 -39.21 23.72
C ARG A 121 7.76 -40.67 24.14
N LEU A 122 6.70 -41.36 23.66
CA LEU A 122 6.41 -42.80 23.81
C LEU A 122 5.89 -43.17 25.22
N ALA A 123 5.03 -44.18 25.41
CA ALA A 123 4.58 -45.27 24.51
C ALA A 123 3.08 -45.64 24.71
N PRO A 124 2.47 -46.55 23.91
CA PRO A 124 1.02 -46.80 23.87
C PRO A 124 0.55 -48.11 24.55
N GLY A 125 -0.77 -48.24 24.78
CA GLY A 125 -1.50 -49.48 25.04
C GLY A 125 -2.94 -49.33 24.50
N VAL A 126 -3.35 -49.99 23.41
CA VAL A 126 -3.75 -51.41 23.24
C VAL A 126 -5.15 -51.71 23.82
N ARG A 127 -6.01 -52.28 22.95
CA ARG A 127 -7.41 -52.66 23.18
C ARG A 127 -7.54 -53.99 23.94
N ALA A 128 -8.68 -54.21 24.60
CA ALA A 128 -9.46 -55.46 24.52
C ALA A 128 -10.90 -55.25 25.05
N ALA A 129 -11.83 -56.13 24.67
CA ALA A 129 -13.24 -56.10 25.07
C ALA A 129 -13.74 -57.49 25.54
N SER A 130 -14.77 -57.53 26.38
CA SER A 130 -15.69 -58.64 26.78
C SER A 130 -16.13 -58.44 28.25
N GLY A 131 -17.33 -58.84 28.74
CA GLY A 131 -18.56 -59.24 28.05
C GLY A 131 -19.63 -59.84 28.99
N ILE A 132 -20.90 -59.41 28.84
CA ILE A 132 -22.20 -60.11 29.13
C ILE A 132 -22.60 -60.42 30.63
N PRO A 133 -23.84 -60.85 30.97
CA PRO A 133 -25.12 -60.09 31.08
C PRO A 133 -25.78 -60.04 32.50
N GLY A 134 -26.85 -59.22 32.63
CA GLY A 134 -27.94 -59.40 33.61
C GLY A 134 -29.30 -58.91 33.04
N PRO A 135 -30.46 -59.56 33.34
CA PRO A 135 -31.73 -59.28 32.64
C PRO A 135 -32.76 -58.46 33.43
N GLY A 136 -33.68 -57.79 32.72
CA GLY A 136 -35.02 -57.44 33.25
C GLY A 136 -35.60 -56.08 32.83
N GLY A 137 -36.86 -56.07 32.37
CA GLY A 137 -37.77 -54.94 32.60
C GLY A 137 -38.20 -54.04 31.42
N SER A 138 -39.32 -54.41 30.80
CA SER A 138 -40.34 -53.52 30.17
C SER A 138 -40.04 -52.76 28.85
N PRO A 139 -41.01 -52.71 27.91
CA PRO A 139 -40.87 -52.03 26.62
C PRO A 139 -41.24 -50.53 26.68
N VAL A 140 -40.42 -49.68 26.06
CA VAL A 140 -40.69 -48.25 25.83
C VAL A 140 -41.01 -48.03 24.35
N PRO A 141 -42.05 -47.26 23.97
CA PRO A 141 -42.49 -47.15 22.58
C PRO A 141 -41.50 -46.40 21.68
N ARG A 142 -41.38 -46.92 20.45
CA ARG A 142 -40.48 -46.46 19.39
C ARG A 142 -40.86 -45.05 18.91
N ARG A 143 -40.14 -44.02 19.36
CA ARG A 143 -40.26 -42.66 18.80
C ARG A 143 -39.36 -42.53 17.57
N THR A 144 -39.96 -42.16 16.45
CA THR A 144 -39.27 -41.96 15.16
C THR A 144 -38.31 -40.78 15.23
N THR A 145 -37.08 -40.97 14.74
CA THR A 145 -36.11 -39.90 14.50
C THR A 145 -36.43 -39.18 13.19
N PRO A 146 -36.75 -37.88 13.18
CA PRO A 146 -36.55 -37.07 11.99
C PRO A 146 -35.05 -36.74 11.90
N ALA A 147 -34.43 -37.07 10.77
CA ALA A 147 -33.13 -36.51 10.43
C ALA A 147 -33.35 -35.06 9.96
N SER A 148 -33.19 -34.09 10.86
CA SER A 148 -33.11 -32.68 10.49
C SER A 148 -31.66 -32.33 10.18
N ALA A 149 -31.39 -32.09 8.91
CA ALA A 149 -30.10 -31.58 8.47
C ALA A 149 -29.99 -30.09 8.84
N ASP A 150 -29.40 -29.79 10.00
CA ASP A 150 -28.79 -28.48 10.24
C ASP A 150 -27.47 -28.41 9.48
N ALA A 151 -27.59 -28.39 8.15
CA ALA A 151 -26.56 -27.80 7.32
C ALA A 151 -26.46 -26.33 7.75
N ALA A 152 -25.35 -25.97 8.40
CA ALA A 152 -25.06 -24.58 8.73
C ALA A 152 -25.27 -23.74 7.46
N ALA A 153 -26.27 -22.86 7.49
CA ALA A 153 -26.62 -22.04 6.35
C ALA A 153 -25.42 -21.16 6.03
N ALA A 154 -24.69 -21.51 4.96
CA ALA A 154 -23.63 -20.67 4.44
C ALA A 154 -24.24 -19.29 4.20
N ALA A 155 -23.64 -18.26 4.79
CA ALA A 155 -24.08 -16.89 4.56
C ALA A 155 -24.17 -16.65 3.05
N PRO A 156 -25.20 -15.94 2.55
CA PRO A 156 -25.29 -15.63 1.14
C PRO A 156 -23.96 -14.98 0.72
N PRO A 157 -23.40 -15.33 -0.46
CA PRO A 157 -22.17 -14.70 -0.92
C PRO A 157 -22.38 -13.19 -0.89
N SER A 158 -21.48 -12.47 -0.20
CA SER A 158 -21.57 -11.02 -0.02
C SER A 158 -21.87 -10.39 -1.38
N ALA A 159 -23.05 -9.78 -1.52
CA ALA A 159 -23.59 -9.42 -2.82
C ALA A 159 -22.56 -8.58 -3.60
N ALA A 160 -21.99 -9.16 -4.64
CA ALA A 160 -20.88 -8.56 -5.35
C ALA A 160 -21.34 -7.24 -5.99
N SER A 161 -20.48 -6.22 -5.92
CA SER A 161 -20.65 -4.97 -6.67
C SER A 161 -20.95 -5.27 -8.14
N SER A 162 -21.86 -4.51 -8.74
CA SER A 162 -22.15 -4.64 -10.17
C SER A 162 -20.88 -4.44 -11.01
N ALA A 163 -20.83 -5.04 -12.21
CA ALA A 163 -19.68 -4.86 -13.08
C ALA A 163 -19.41 -3.38 -13.44
N SER A 164 -20.46 -2.54 -13.55
CA SER A 164 -20.29 -1.09 -13.77
C SER A 164 -19.65 -0.44 -12.53
N SER A 165 -20.29 -0.57 -11.36
CA SER A 165 -19.84 0.08 -10.13
C SER A 165 -18.42 -0.36 -9.70
N ALA A 166 -18.06 -1.63 -9.96
CA ALA A 166 -16.68 -2.11 -9.79
C ALA A 166 -15.68 -1.40 -10.73
N ILE A 167 -16.03 -1.23 -12.02
CA ILE A 167 -15.17 -0.54 -12.99
C ILE A 167 -15.11 0.97 -12.72
N ASP A 168 -16.21 1.58 -12.28
CA ASP A 168 -16.26 3.00 -11.89
C ASP A 168 -15.38 3.25 -10.65
N PHE A 169 -15.45 2.38 -9.63
CA PHE A 169 -14.57 2.41 -8.45
C PHE A 169 -13.09 2.22 -8.83
N LEU A 170 -12.77 1.25 -9.69
CA LEU A 170 -11.39 1.05 -10.18
C LEU A 170 -10.88 2.22 -11.03
N THR A 171 -11.76 2.86 -11.79
CA THR A 171 -11.46 4.08 -12.56
C THR A 171 -11.18 5.26 -11.64
N LEU A 172 -11.90 5.40 -10.52
CA LEU A 172 -11.61 6.38 -9.49
C LEU A 172 -10.25 6.10 -8.81
N CYS A 173 -9.98 4.84 -8.46
CA CYS A 173 -8.70 4.39 -7.89
C CYS A 173 -7.49 4.59 -8.83
N HIS A 174 -7.69 4.82 -10.14
CA HIS A 174 -6.60 5.21 -11.04
C HIS A 174 -5.84 6.44 -10.53
N ARG A 175 -6.52 7.38 -9.85
CA ARG A 175 -5.91 8.60 -9.30
C ARG A 175 -4.76 8.29 -8.33
N LEU A 176 -4.75 7.15 -7.64
CA LEU A 176 -3.66 6.73 -6.75
C LEU A 176 -2.35 6.43 -7.50
N LYS A 177 -2.42 6.08 -8.80
CA LYS A 177 -1.26 5.80 -9.65
C LYS A 177 -0.61 7.08 -10.21
N THR A 178 -1.38 8.17 -10.28
CA THR A 178 -0.96 9.44 -10.88
C THR A 178 -0.68 10.52 -9.83
N THR A 179 -1.36 10.49 -8.70
CA THR A 179 -1.04 11.32 -7.53
C THR A 179 0.31 10.88 -6.94
N LYS A 180 1.25 11.81 -6.87
CA LYS A 180 2.61 11.60 -6.37
C LYS A 180 2.72 11.96 -4.89
N ARG A 181 3.45 11.16 -4.12
CA ARG A 181 3.70 11.38 -2.68
C ARG A 181 4.37 12.74 -2.47
N LYS A 182 3.66 13.64 -1.81
CA LYS A 182 3.90 15.08 -1.76
C LYS A 182 5.08 15.45 -0.87
N GLY A 183 5.38 14.65 0.15
CA GLY A 183 6.62 14.79 0.93
C GLY A 183 7.87 14.82 0.02
N TRP A 184 7.91 13.95 -1.00
CA TRP A 184 9.02 13.91 -1.97
C TRP A 184 8.97 15.06 -2.99
N ILE A 185 7.78 15.52 -3.39
CA ILE A 185 7.61 16.71 -4.25
C ILE A 185 8.16 17.95 -3.53
N ASN A 186 7.82 18.14 -2.25
CA ASN A 186 8.32 19.24 -1.43
C ASN A 186 9.85 19.20 -1.31
N HIS A 187 10.43 17.99 -1.27
CA HIS A 187 11.88 17.76 -1.31
C HIS A 187 12.49 17.81 -2.72
N SER A 188 11.73 18.20 -3.75
CA SER A 188 12.16 18.31 -5.14
C SER A 188 12.84 17.02 -5.66
N ILE A 189 12.32 15.86 -5.26
CA ILE A 189 12.68 14.56 -5.83
C ILE A 189 12.16 14.50 -7.27
N LYS A 190 12.94 13.93 -8.19
CA LYS A 190 12.59 13.85 -9.61
C LYS A 190 11.98 12.48 -9.90
N GLY A 191 10.76 12.47 -10.44
CA GLY A 191 10.01 11.23 -10.67
C GLY A 191 9.67 10.48 -9.38
N PRO A 192 9.13 11.14 -8.33
CA PRO A 192 8.79 10.47 -7.07
C PRO A 192 7.73 9.39 -7.28
N GLU A 193 7.62 8.49 -6.30
CA GLU A 193 6.61 7.44 -6.25
C GLU A 193 5.18 8.00 -6.19
N SER A 194 4.22 7.19 -6.66
CA SER A 194 2.79 7.41 -6.47
C SER A 194 2.31 6.80 -5.15
N ILE A 195 1.12 7.19 -4.69
CA ILE A 195 0.49 6.61 -3.49
C ILE A 195 0.27 5.09 -3.70
N ALA A 196 -0.04 4.66 -4.93
CA ALA A 196 -0.16 3.25 -5.26
C ALA A 196 1.15 2.47 -5.14
N ASP A 197 2.31 3.09 -5.40
CA ASP A 197 3.63 2.44 -5.25
C ASP A 197 3.95 2.19 -3.76
N HIS A 198 3.70 3.20 -2.92
CA HIS A 198 3.83 3.15 -1.46
C HIS A 198 2.94 2.04 -0.85
N MET A 199 1.63 2.07 -1.14
CA MET A 199 0.69 1.04 -0.65
C MET A 199 1.04 -0.37 -1.15
N TYR A 200 1.53 -0.50 -2.38
CA TYR A 200 2.01 -1.79 -2.91
C TYR A 200 3.20 -2.33 -2.11
N ARG A 201 4.21 -1.50 -1.81
CA ARG A 201 5.36 -1.95 -1.02
C ARG A 201 4.98 -2.25 0.43
N MET A 202 4.05 -1.51 1.03
CA MET A 202 3.48 -1.85 2.34
C MET A 202 2.73 -3.19 2.34
N ALA A 203 1.95 -3.50 1.30
CA ALA A 203 1.28 -4.79 1.16
C ALA A 203 2.29 -5.95 1.03
N LEU A 204 3.39 -5.74 0.30
CA LEU A 204 4.51 -6.69 0.27
C LEU A 204 5.19 -6.84 1.65
N MET A 205 5.38 -5.75 2.39
CA MET A 205 5.94 -5.77 3.74
C MET A 205 5.08 -6.60 4.71
N ALA A 206 3.75 -6.42 4.68
CA ALA A 206 2.81 -7.26 5.42
C ALA A 206 2.88 -8.75 4.99
N LEU A 207 3.03 -9.02 3.69
CA LEU A 207 3.16 -10.38 3.17
C LEU A 207 4.44 -11.09 3.64
N ILE A 208 5.58 -10.40 3.68
CA ILE A 208 6.90 -10.97 4.04
C ILE A 208 7.25 -10.88 5.54
N ALA A 209 6.39 -10.29 6.36
CA ALA A 209 6.57 -10.14 7.80
C ALA A 209 6.72 -11.48 8.57
N GLY A 210 6.35 -12.59 7.93
CA GLY A 210 6.23 -13.91 8.56
C GLY A 210 4.90 -14.08 9.30
N ASP A 211 4.71 -15.24 9.92
CA ASP A 211 3.54 -15.48 10.78
C ASP A 211 3.84 -14.94 12.19
N LEU A 212 3.18 -13.85 12.58
CA LEU A 212 3.35 -13.20 13.88
C LEU A 212 2.26 -13.69 14.85
N PRO A 213 2.57 -13.98 16.14
CA PRO A 213 1.58 -14.42 17.10
C PRO A 213 0.41 -13.43 17.23
N ALA A 214 -0.81 -13.95 17.18
CA ALA A 214 -2.09 -13.24 17.24
C ALA A 214 -2.42 -12.27 16.08
N VAL A 215 -1.48 -11.94 15.18
CA VAL A 215 -1.72 -11.00 14.07
C VAL A 215 -2.29 -11.71 12.84
N ASP A 216 -3.40 -11.21 12.28
CA ASP A 216 -3.91 -11.63 10.98
C ASP A 216 -3.14 -10.95 9.83
N ARG A 217 -2.30 -11.72 9.13
CA ARG A 217 -1.55 -11.26 7.95
C ARG A 217 -2.46 -10.84 6.79
N GLU A 218 -3.57 -11.53 6.53
CA GLU A 218 -4.48 -11.15 5.45
C GLU A 218 -5.12 -9.80 5.75
N ARG A 219 -5.54 -9.59 7.00
CA ARG A 219 -6.06 -8.29 7.45
C ARG A 219 -5.02 -7.19 7.35
N CYS A 220 -3.77 -7.41 7.76
CA CYS A 220 -2.67 -6.45 7.54
C CYS A 220 -2.48 -6.07 6.05
N ILE A 221 -2.54 -7.05 5.14
CA ILE A 221 -2.43 -6.79 3.69
C ILE A 221 -3.62 -5.96 3.21
N LYS A 222 -4.85 -6.29 3.64
CA LYS A 222 -6.07 -5.53 3.30
C LYS A 222 -5.97 -4.09 3.79
N ILE A 223 -5.60 -3.86 5.05
CA ILE A 223 -5.40 -2.51 5.62
C ILE A 223 -4.36 -1.74 4.79
N ALA A 224 -3.19 -2.34 4.50
CA ALA A 224 -2.14 -1.69 3.72
C ALA A 224 -2.61 -1.22 2.33
N ILE A 225 -3.51 -1.97 1.68
CA ILE A 225 -4.07 -1.64 0.36
C ILE A 225 -5.12 -0.51 0.43
N VAL A 226 -5.81 -0.32 1.56
CA VAL A 226 -6.93 0.65 1.67
C VAL A 226 -6.63 1.90 2.50
N HIS A 227 -5.55 1.94 3.28
CA HIS A 227 -5.36 2.99 4.28
C HIS A 227 -5.29 4.42 3.70
N ASP A 228 -4.57 4.62 2.60
CA ASP A 228 -4.49 5.89 1.86
C ASP A 228 -5.46 5.94 0.67
N ILE A 229 -6.45 5.04 0.58
CA ILE A 229 -7.35 4.96 -0.60
C ILE A 229 -8.15 6.26 -0.81
N ALA A 230 -8.51 6.95 0.28
CA ALA A 230 -9.24 8.22 0.26
C ALA A 230 -8.44 9.36 -0.42
N GLU A 231 -7.10 9.26 -0.45
CA GLU A 231 -6.24 10.20 -1.17
C GLU A 231 -6.45 10.15 -2.69
N ALA A 232 -7.12 9.10 -3.20
CA ALA A 232 -7.66 9.08 -4.57
C ALA A 232 -8.54 10.29 -4.85
N ILE A 233 -9.27 10.82 -3.85
CA ILE A 233 -10.10 12.02 -3.96
C ILE A 233 -9.39 13.24 -3.39
N VAL A 234 -8.90 13.17 -2.14
CA VAL A 234 -8.40 14.35 -1.40
C VAL A 234 -6.97 14.76 -1.77
N GLY A 235 -6.19 13.85 -2.37
CA GLY A 235 -4.75 13.99 -2.57
C GLY A 235 -3.93 13.79 -1.29
N ASP A 236 -2.61 13.60 -1.42
CA ASP A 236 -1.70 13.49 -0.28
C ASP A 236 -1.67 14.80 0.54
N ILE A 237 -2.22 14.75 1.75
CA ILE A 237 -2.27 15.88 2.71
C ILE A 237 -1.13 15.70 3.72
N THR A 238 -0.11 16.54 3.56
CA THR A 238 1.11 16.52 4.36
C THR A 238 1.03 17.42 5.60
N PRO A 239 1.89 17.20 6.63
CA PRO A 239 2.01 18.13 7.75
C PRO A 239 2.30 19.59 7.33
N SER A 240 3.00 19.79 6.22
CA SER A 240 3.29 21.13 5.66
C SER A 240 2.07 21.86 5.10
N ASP A 241 0.93 21.19 4.92
CA ASP A 241 -0.32 21.83 4.47
C ASP A 241 -1.09 22.55 5.59
N GLY A 242 -0.68 22.40 6.85
CA GLY A 242 -1.29 23.07 8.00
C GLY A 242 -2.73 22.65 8.31
N ILE A 243 -3.24 21.59 7.67
CA ILE A 243 -4.59 21.05 7.92
C ILE A 243 -4.61 20.30 9.26
N PRO A 244 -5.47 20.67 10.22
CA PRO A 244 -5.58 19.94 11.50
C PRO A 244 -5.98 18.47 11.29
N LYS A 245 -5.46 17.54 12.11
CA LYS A 245 -5.75 16.09 11.98
C LYS A 245 -7.25 15.79 11.87
N ALA A 246 -8.08 16.45 12.69
CA ALA A 246 -9.53 16.25 12.65
C ALA A 246 -10.17 16.67 11.31
N GLU A 247 -9.66 17.71 10.65
CA GLU A 247 -10.13 18.15 9.33
C GLU A 247 -9.58 17.26 8.20
N LYS A 248 -8.35 16.75 8.31
CA LYS A 248 -7.80 15.72 7.40
C LYS A 248 -8.71 14.47 7.43
N SER A 249 -8.89 13.90 8.62
CA SER A 249 -9.72 12.71 8.85
C SER A 249 -11.18 12.92 8.38
N ARG A 250 -11.80 14.09 8.65
CA ARG A 250 -13.15 14.40 8.16
C ARG A 250 -13.24 14.46 6.63
N ARG A 251 -12.21 14.96 5.94
CA ARG A 251 -12.17 14.98 4.46
C ARG A 251 -12.01 13.58 3.90
N GLU A 252 -11.14 12.78 4.50
CA GLU A 252 -10.84 11.41 4.06
C GLU A 252 -12.01 10.47 4.30
N GLN A 253 -12.66 10.53 5.47
CA GLN A 253 -13.90 9.79 5.72
C GLN A 253 -15.00 10.17 4.70
N LYS A 254 -15.14 11.46 4.36
CA LYS A 254 -16.10 11.88 3.34
C LYS A 254 -15.77 11.27 1.97
N ALA A 255 -14.50 11.34 1.57
CA ALA A 255 -14.03 10.74 0.33
C ALA A 255 -14.26 9.22 0.30
N LEU A 256 -13.93 8.52 1.38
CA LEU A 256 -14.14 7.08 1.52
C LEU A 256 -15.61 6.70 1.37
N ASN A 257 -16.52 7.49 1.98
CA ASN A 257 -17.96 7.29 1.82
C ASN A 257 -18.40 7.47 0.36
N GLU A 258 -17.93 8.50 -0.34
CA GLU A 258 -18.18 8.72 -1.78
C GLU A 258 -17.66 7.55 -2.64
N MET A 259 -16.45 7.05 -2.35
CA MET A 259 -15.89 5.88 -3.04
C MET A 259 -16.73 4.61 -2.79
N CYS A 260 -17.23 4.43 -1.58
CA CYS A 260 -18.09 3.30 -1.21
C CYS A 260 -19.48 3.37 -1.85
N GLU A 261 -20.03 4.58 -2.03
CA GLU A 261 -21.24 4.80 -2.82
C GLU A 261 -21.02 4.46 -4.30
N VAL A 262 -19.89 4.89 -4.88
CA VAL A 262 -19.50 4.54 -6.26
C VAL A 262 -19.34 3.02 -6.46
N LEU A 263 -18.84 2.28 -5.46
CA LEU A 263 -18.75 0.82 -5.50
C LEU A 263 -20.13 0.11 -5.49
N GLY A 264 -21.17 0.82 -5.03
CA GLY A 264 -22.53 0.30 -4.88
C GLY A 264 -22.92 -0.10 -3.45
N GLY A 265 -22.10 0.26 -2.45
CA GLY A 265 -22.33 -0.08 -1.05
C GLY A 265 -22.27 -1.58 -0.73
N GLY A 266 -22.93 -1.98 0.35
CA GLY A 266 -23.00 -3.37 0.80
C GLY A 266 -21.72 -3.89 1.47
N PRO A 267 -21.66 -5.20 1.80
CA PRO A 267 -20.67 -5.72 2.75
C PRO A 267 -19.20 -5.49 2.37
N ILE A 268 -18.87 -5.43 1.08
CA ILE A 268 -17.50 -5.14 0.62
C ILE A 268 -17.13 -3.66 0.85
N ALA A 269 -18.08 -2.75 0.63
CA ALA A 269 -17.89 -1.34 0.93
C ALA A 269 -17.81 -1.08 2.44
N ASP A 270 -18.56 -1.86 3.22
CA ASP A 270 -18.51 -1.81 4.69
C ASP A 270 -17.17 -2.37 5.22
N GLU A 271 -16.64 -3.47 4.66
CA GLU A 271 -15.29 -3.99 4.97
C GLU A 271 -14.20 -2.94 4.67
N ILE A 272 -14.29 -2.23 3.53
CA ILE A 272 -13.34 -1.17 3.18
C ILE A 272 -13.36 -0.02 4.21
N LYS A 273 -14.55 0.35 4.70
CA LYS A 273 -14.69 1.37 5.76
C LYS A 273 -14.11 0.88 7.09
N GLU A 274 -14.44 -0.34 7.50
CA GLU A 274 -13.95 -0.95 8.74
C GLU A 274 -12.41 -0.98 8.77
N LEU A 275 -11.78 -1.43 7.69
CA LEU A 275 -10.32 -1.49 7.56
C LEU A 275 -9.65 -0.11 7.61
N TRP A 276 -10.27 0.91 7.00
CA TRP A 276 -9.76 2.29 7.03
C TRP A 276 -9.92 2.92 8.42
N GLU A 277 -11.08 2.75 9.05
CA GLU A 277 -11.36 3.25 10.40
C GLU A 277 -10.46 2.56 11.45
N GLU A 278 -10.17 1.27 11.29
CA GLU A 278 -9.23 0.54 12.15
C GLU A 278 -7.81 1.11 12.05
N TYR A 279 -7.36 1.45 10.84
CA TYR A 279 -6.07 2.12 10.62
C TYR A 279 -6.02 3.51 11.26
N GLU A 280 -7.02 4.36 11.00
CA GLU A 280 -7.01 5.74 11.47
C GLU A 280 -7.14 5.87 12.99
N ASN A 281 -7.91 4.98 13.61
CA ASN A 281 -8.01 4.86 15.06
C ASN A 281 -6.85 4.07 15.69
N ASN A 282 -6.02 3.38 14.90
CA ASN A 282 -4.89 2.55 15.35
C ASN A 282 -5.35 1.52 16.41
N SER A 283 -6.52 0.91 16.18
CA SER A 283 -7.33 0.21 17.20
C SER A 283 -7.08 -1.29 17.32
N SER A 284 -6.22 -1.87 16.48
CA SER A 284 -5.87 -3.29 16.46
C SER A 284 -4.35 -3.48 16.38
N ILE A 285 -3.88 -4.69 16.64
CA ILE A 285 -2.46 -5.05 16.48
C ILE A 285 -2.04 -5.06 15.01
N GLU A 286 -2.97 -5.37 14.10
CA GLU A 286 -2.83 -5.27 12.65
C GLU A 286 -2.61 -3.81 12.22
N ALA A 287 -3.46 -2.89 12.68
CA ALA A 287 -3.30 -1.46 12.41
C ALA A 287 -2.02 -0.89 13.05
N ASN A 288 -1.65 -1.33 14.26
CA ASN A 288 -0.39 -0.93 14.89
C ASN A 288 0.81 -1.35 14.03
N LEU A 289 0.77 -2.55 13.47
CA LEU A 289 1.80 -3.09 12.58
C LEU A 289 1.84 -2.35 11.23
N VAL A 290 0.69 -2.11 10.60
CA VAL A 290 0.64 -1.40 9.31
C VAL A 290 1.03 0.08 9.47
N LYS A 291 0.66 0.75 10.58
CA LYS A 291 1.17 2.09 10.93
C LYS A 291 2.69 2.08 11.12
N ASP A 292 3.30 0.99 11.56
CA ASP A 292 4.77 0.88 11.61
C ASP A 292 5.37 0.64 10.23
N PHE A 293 4.73 -0.17 9.39
CA PHE A 293 5.16 -0.38 8.01
C PHE A 293 5.11 0.89 7.16
N ASP A 294 4.07 1.74 7.27
CA ASP A 294 4.03 3.09 6.67
C ASP A 294 5.32 3.88 6.99
N LYS A 295 5.66 3.99 8.28
CA LYS A 295 6.87 4.67 8.74
C LYS A 295 8.16 4.02 8.24
N VAL A 296 8.26 2.69 8.25
CA VAL A 296 9.45 1.94 7.78
C VAL A 296 9.64 2.11 6.28
N GLU A 297 8.56 2.01 5.51
CA GLU A 297 8.52 2.17 4.06
C GLU A 297 9.00 3.57 3.67
N MET A 298 8.45 4.60 4.33
CA MET A 298 8.85 5.99 4.11
C MET A 298 10.34 6.24 4.37
N ILE A 299 10.93 5.71 5.45
CA ILE A 299 12.37 5.89 5.71
C ILE A 299 13.27 5.04 4.81
N LEU A 300 12.76 3.90 4.32
CA LEU A 300 13.46 3.10 3.31
C LEU A 300 13.48 3.85 1.96
N GLN A 301 12.35 4.42 1.55
CA GLN A 301 12.28 5.24 0.33
C GLN A 301 13.16 6.49 0.44
N ALA A 302 13.23 7.12 1.62
CA ALA A 302 14.15 8.22 1.86
C ALA A 302 15.61 7.76 1.68
N LEU A 303 16.03 6.63 2.26
CA LEU A 303 17.38 6.08 2.11
C LEU A 303 17.75 5.81 0.64
N GLU A 304 16.80 5.31 -0.15
CA GLU A 304 16.94 5.07 -1.59
C GLU A 304 17.06 6.38 -2.39
N TYR A 305 16.18 7.36 -2.14
CA TYR A 305 16.23 8.66 -2.80
C TYR A 305 17.45 9.51 -2.42
N GLU A 306 17.97 9.41 -1.20
CA GLU A 306 19.25 10.02 -0.83
C GLU A 306 20.41 9.47 -1.69
N LYS A 307 20.39 8.15 -1.97
CA LYS A 307 21.39 7.49 -2.81
C LYS A 307 21.24 7.86 -4.29
N GLU A 308 20.02 7.92 -4.80
CA GLU A 308 19.73 8.18 -6.22
C GLU A 308 19.87 9.65 -6.61
N HIS A 309 19.46 10.57 -5.72
CA HIS A 309 19.44 12.00 -6.00
C HIS A 309 20.53 12.80 -5.27
N GLY A 310 21.37 12.16 -4.45
CA GLY A 310 22.45 12.82 -3.71
C GLY A 310 21.93 13.84 -2.69
N LYS A 311 20.76 13.60 -2.10
CA LYS A 311 20.11 14.51 -1.13
C LYS A 311 20.35 14.08 0.30
N VAL A 312 20.02 14.98 1.22
CA VAL A 312 19.88 14.72 2.65
C VAL A 312 18.40 14.84 2.98
N LEU A 313 17.82 13.77 3.53
CA LEU A 313 16.40 13.64 3.85
C LEU A 313 16.20 13.34 5.35
N ASP A 314 17.05 13.92 6.21
CA ASP A 314 17.08 13.70 7.66
C ASP A 314 15.70 13.85 8.33
N GLU A 315 14.87 14.79 7.88
CA GLU A 315 13.56 15.05 8.48
C GLU A 315 12.64 13.82 8.47
N PHE A 316 12.71 12.95 7.45
CA PHE A 316 11.90 11.73 7.38
C PHE A 316 12.31 10.75 8.49
N PHE A 317 13.61 10.60 8.75
CA PHE A 317 14.14 9.76 9.83
C PHE A 317 13.82 10.36 11.22
N LEU A 318 14.04 11.67 11.39
CA LEU A 318 13.72 12.38 12.63
C LEU A 318 12.22 12.36 12.93
N SER A 319 11.37 12.41 11.91
CA SER A 319 9.90 12.37 12.06
C SER A 319 9.37 11.03 12.57
N THR A 320 10.11 9.93 12.42
CA THR A 320 9.70 8.57 12.83
C THR A 320 10.37 8.08 14.11
N ALA A 321 11.44 8.75 14.56
CA ALA A 321 12.17 8.42 15.78
C ALA A 321 11.24 8.28 17.00
N GLY A 322 11.30 7.12 17.68
CA GLY A 322 10.46 6.81 18.84
C GLY A 322 8.98 6.54 18.57
N LYS A 323 8.54 6.46 17.30
CA LYS A 323 7.13 6.24 16.91
C LYS A 323 6.80 4.83 16.40
N PHE A 324 7.72 3.88 16.56
CA PHE A 324 7.52 2.47 16.21
C PHE A 324 6.94 1.71 17.41
N GLN A 325 5.81 1.06 17.22
CA GLN A 325 5.01 0.42 18.27
C GLN A 325 5.42 -1.03 18.51
N THR A 326 5.54 -1.78 17.42
CA THR A 326 5.80 -3.23 17.34
C THR A 326 7.28 -3.56 17.35
N GLU A 327 7.64 -4.78 17.81
CA GLU A 327 9.05 -5.22 17.80
C GLU A 327 9.60 -5.42 16.38
N ILE A 328 8.76 -5.88 15.44
CA ILE A 328 9.15 -6.01 14.03
C ILE A 328 9.35 -4.64 13.38
N GLY A 329 8.48 -3.66 13.63
CA GLY A 329 8.63 -2.28 13.16
C GLY A 329 9.90 -1.62 13.68
N LYS A 330 10.18 -1.76 14.99
CA LYS A 330 11.44 -1.30 15.61
C LYS A 330 12.66 -1.96 14.97
N SER A 331 12.62 -3.29 14.78
CA SER A 331 13.71 -4.07 14.19
C SER A 331 14.04 -3.64 12.75
N TRP A 332 13.02 -3.50 11.90
CA TRP A 332 13.21 -3.08 10.51
C TRP A 332 13.64 -1.61 10.42
N ALA A 333 13.09 -0.73 11.25
CA ALA A 333 13.53 0.66 11.32
C ALA A 333 15.01 0.79 11.78
N ALA A 334 15.44 -0.04 12.75
CA ALA A 334 16.84 -0.07 13.18
C ALA A 334 17.78 -0.52 12.05
N GLU A 335 17.40 -1.53 11.27
CA GLU A 335 18.17 -1.99 10.10
C GLU A 335 18.28 -0.91 9.00
N VAL A 336 17.19 -0.18 8.69
CA VAL A 336 17.24 0.93 7.73
C VAL A 336 18.17 2.04 8.21
N ASN A 337 18.10 2.42 9.49
CA ASN A 337 19.00 3.43 10.06
C ASN A 337 20.47 2.97 10.06
N ALA A 338 20.75 1.71 10.43
CA ALA A 338 22.11 1.16 10.40
C ALA A 338 22.71 1.16 8.98
N ARG A 339 21.91 0.86 7.95
CA ARG A 339 22.33 0.97 6.54
C ARG A 339 22.64 2.41 6.13
N ARG A 340 21.85 3.37 6.60
CA ARG A 340 22.07 4.81 6.36
C ARG A 340 23.38 5.29 7.00
N GLU A 341 23.61 4.95 8.26
CA GLU A 341 24.84 5.28 9.00
C GLU A 341 26.09 4.73 8.31
N GLN A 342 26.04 3.46 7.87
CA GLN A 342 27.14 2.83 7.12
C GLN A 342 27.44 3.53 5.79
N ARG A 343 26.44 4.16 5.14
CA ARG A 343 26.65 4.98 3.94
C ARG A 343 27.34 6.30 4.30
N CYS A 344 26.82 7.01 5.29
CA CYS A 344 27.38 8.28 5.76
C CYS A 344 28.82 8.13 6.32
N GLY A 345 29.14 7.00 6.93
CA GLY A 345 30.50 6.66 7.38
C GLY A 345 31.49 6.33 6.25
N LYS A 346 31.02 5.94 5.06
CA LYS A 346 31.85 5.69 3.86
C LYS A 346 32.04 6.93 2.97
N GLN A 347 31.38 8.03 3.30
CA GLN A 347 31.44 9.31 2.57
C GLN A 347 32.29 10.37 3.30
N LYS A 348 33.00 9.98 4.37
CA LYS A 348 33.93 10.79 5.16
C LYS A 348 35.36 10.29 4.96
#